data_AF-A0A973BVP2-F1
#
_entry.id   AF-A0A973BVP2-F1
#
_cell.length_a   1.000
_cell.length_b   1.000
_cell.length_c   1.000
_cell.angle_alpha   90.00
_cell.angle_beta   90.00
_cell.angle_gamma   90.00
#
_symmetry.space_group_name_H-M   'P 1'
#
loop_
_entity.id
_entity.type
_entity.pdbx_description
1 polymer ?
#
loop_
_entity_poly.entity_id
_entity_poly.type
_entity_poly.pdbx_seq_one_letter_code
_entity_poly.pdbx_strand_id
1 'polypeptide(L)' 'MPVESSGHSRGNPRMYEIVEDSPKEGPSPTVWAWPQLIDHLKVASQPVQGPWPPHQAKRPDPDAESLPQAVPDPQSRD' A
#
# COMPACT_ATOMS: atom_id res chain seq x y z
N MET A 1 -15.77 -12.78 3.80
CA MET A 1 -15.91 -11.32 3.65
C MET A 1 -14.54 -10.77 3.35
N PRO A 2 -14.38 -9.82 2.41
CA PRO A 2 -13.13 -9.09 2.28
C PRO A 2 -12.85 -8.43 3.63
N VAL A 3 -11.63 -8.57 4.11
CA VAL A 3 -11.16 -7.79 5.25
C VAL A 3 -11.01 -6.36 4.75
N GLU A 4 -11.95 -5.51 5.13
CA GLU A 4 -11.86 -4.08 4.92
C GLU A 4 -10.99 -3.51 6.04
N SER A 5 -10.07 -2.61 5.70
CA SER A 5 -9.28 -1.89 6.70
C SER A 5 -10.23 -1.20 7.69
N SER A 6 -9.81 -1.17 8.95
CA SER A 6 -10.46 -0.52 10.12
C SER A 6 -10.82 0.97 9.94
N GLY A 7 -10.60 1.57 8.77
CA GLY A 7 -11.12 2.87 8.37
C GLY A 7 -10.18 4.05 8.66
N HIS A 8 -9.01 3.82 9.24
CA HIS A 8 -8.03 4.88 9.51
C HIS A 8 -7.29 5.35 8.25
N SER A 9 -7.27 4.54 7.18
CA SER A 9 -6.70 4.88 5.88
C SER A 9 -7.80 5.19 4.88
N ARG A 10 -7.76 6.40 4.31
CA ARG A 10 -8.74 6.86 3.31
C ARG A 10 -8.31 6.34 1.93
N GLY A 11 -9.16 5.54 1.27
CA GLY A 11 -8.91 5.01 -0.07
C GLY A 11 -8.30 3.61 -0.05
N ASN A 12 -7.07 3.45 -0.56
CA ASN A 12 -6.40 2.16 -0.64
C ASN A 12 -5.63 1.87 0.67
N PRO A 13 -6.06 0.88 1.47
CA PRO A 13 -5.39 0.58 2.73
C PRO A 13 -4.00 -0.02 2.49
N ARG A 14 -3.14 0.15 3.48
CA ARG A 14 -1.82 -0.46 3.49
C ARG A 14 -1.96 -1.97 3.64
N MET A 15 -1.05 -2.74 3.05
CA MET A 15 -1.07 -4.22 3.15
C MET A 15 -1.05 -4.70 4.60
N TYR A 16 -0.34 -3.99 5.50
CA TYR A 16 -0.36 -4.29 6.92
C TYR A 16 -1.73 -4.07 7.57
N GLU A 17 -2.45 -3.00 7.20
CA GLU A 17 -3.75 -2.63 7.78
C GLU A 17 -4.86 -3.59 7.38
N ILE A 18 -4.69 -4.33 6.29
CA ILE A 18 -5.57 -5.44 5.95
C ILE A 18 -5.43 -6.49 7.04
N VAL A 19 -4.22 -6.90 7.38
CA VAL A 19 -4.01 -8.04 8.28
C VAL A 19 -3.93 -7.67 9.77
N GLU A 20 -3.97 -6.38 10.13
CA GLU A 20 -3.65 -5.89 11.48
C GLU A 20 -4.53 -6.51 12.58
N ASP A 21 -5.83 -6.68 12.30
CA ASP A 21 -6.81 -7.24 13.22
C ASP A 21 -7.08 -8.74 12.99
N SER A 22 -6.26 -9.40 12.16
CA SER A 22 -6.41 -10.83 11.89
C SER A 22 -6.08 -11.67 13.14
N PRO A 23 -6.80 -12.77 13.40
CA PRO A 23 -6.52 -13.65 14.54
C PRO A 23 -5.07 -14.14 14.59
N LYS A 24 -4.47 -14.11 15.78
CA LYS A 24 -3.08 -14.53 16.00
C LYS A 24 -2.88 -16.02 16.08
N GLU A 25 -3.94 -16.74 16.47
CA GLU A 25 -3.95 -18.17 16.72
C GLU A 25 -5.00 -18.86 15.85
N GLY A 26 -4.80 -20.16 15.58
CA GLY A 26 -5.72 -20.97 14.78
C GLY A 26 -5.19 -22.39 14.55
N PRO A 27 -5.99 -23.26 13.90
CA PRO A 27 -5.62 -24.64 13.60
C PRO A 27 -4.51 -24.78 12.54
N SER A 28 -4.07 -23.68 11.96
CA SER A 28 -2.97 -23.61 10.98
C SER A 28 -2.13 -22.35 11.24
N PRO A 29 -0.86 -22.32 10.79
CA PRO A 29 -0.03 -21.13 10.92
C PRO A 29 -0.75 -19.89 10.39
N THR A 30 -0.91 -18.89 11.24
CA THR A 30 -1.48 -17.59 10.88
C THR A 30 -0.40 -16.72 10.23
N VAL A 31 -0.79 -15.59 9.62
CA VAL A 31 0.16 -14.63 9.04
C VAL A 31 1.24 -14.17 10.04
N TRP A 32 0.94 -14.26 11.33
CA TRP A 32 1.82 -13.91 12.44
C TRP A 32 2.95 -14.92 12.68
N ALA A 33 2.90 -16.11 12.07
CA ALA A 33 4.01 -17.07 12.07
C ALA A 33 5.21 -16.59 11.23
N TRP A 34 5.08 -15.49 10.47
CA TRP A 34 6.13 -14.87 9.67
C TRP A 34 6.43 -13.44 10.12
N PRO A 35 7.02 -13.24 11.31
CA PRO A 35 7.19 -11.91 11.90
C PRO A 35 8.01 -10.96 11.02
N GLN A 36 9.04 -11.46 10.31
CA GLN A 36 9.85 -10.62 9.42
C GLN A 36 9.04 -10.09 8.23
N LEU A 37 8.09 -10.87 7.71
CA LEU A 37 7.19 -10.43 6.64
C LEU A 37 6.22 -9.37 7.17
N ILE A 38 5.64 -9.59 8.34
CA ILE A 38 4.73 -8.64 8.98
C ILE A 38 5.45 -7.31 9.28
N ASP A 39 6.66 -7.37 9.82
CA ASP A 39 7.48 -6.19 10.09
C ASP A 39 7.83 -5.44 8.81
N HIS A 40 8.19 -6.17 7.75
CA HIS A 40 8.40 -5.58 6.44
C HIS A 40 7.15 -4.86 5.94
N LEU A 41 5.97 -5.49 5.98
CA LEU A 41 4.72 -4.87 5.55
C LEU A 41 4.38 -3.63 6.40
N LYS A 42 4.66 -3.66 7.70
CA LYS A 42 4.43 -2.53 8.60
C LYS A 42 5.31 -1.32 8.27
N VAL A 43 6.55 -1.54 7.85
CA VAL A 43 7.52 -0.48 7.51
C VAL A 43 7.38 -0.02 6.07
N ALA A 44 7.38 -0.96 5.12
CA ALA A 44 7.32 -0.67 3.69
C ALA A 44 6.02 0.03 3.28
N SER A 45 4.95 -0.16 4.05
CA SER A 45 3.69 0.53 3.79
C SER A 45 3.63 1.93 4.41
N GLN A 46 4.62 2.39 5.19
CA GLN A 46 4.56 3.74 5.74
C GLN A 46 4.57 4.78 4.61
N PRO A 47 3.78 5.87 4.74
CA PRO A 47 3.86 6.95 3.78
C PRO A 47 5.28 7.50 3.73
N VAL A 48 5.75 7.84 2.52
CA VAL A 48 7.05 8.47 2.30
C VAL A 48 7.12 9.70 3.21
N GLN A 49 8.03 9.66 4.18
CA GLN A 49 8.21 10.74 5.14
C GLN A 49 8.90 11.91 4.44
N GLY A 50 8.24 13.06 4.40
CA GLY A 50 8.82 14.31 3.88
C GLY A 50 8.08 14.88 2.67
N PRO A 51 8.46 16.10 2.24
CA PRO A 51 7.97 16.64 0.99
C PRO A 51 8.40 15.74 -0.17
N TRP A 52 7.58 15.66 -1.21
CA TRP A 52 7.98 15.02 -2.46
C TRP A 52 9.34 15.59 -2.91
N PRO A 53 10.24 14.76 -3.47
CA PRO A 53 11.48 15.26 -4.04
C PRO A 53 11.19 16.44 -4.97
N PRO A 54 12.01 17.50 -5.00
CA PRO A 54 11.71 18.73 -5.72
C PRO A 54 11.53 18.54 -7.23
N HIS A 55 12.00 17.42 -7.78
CA HIS A 55 11.84 17.04 -9.18
C HIS A 55 10.58 16.19 -9.46
N GLN A 56 9.82 15.80 -8.44
CA GLN A 56 8.61 14.98 -8.55
C GLN A 56 7.39 15.83 -8.20
N ALA A 57 6.44 15.92 -9.13
CA ALA A 57 5.12 16.47 -8.83
C ALA A 57 4.31 15.46 -8.02
N LYS A 58 3.50 15.94 -7.05
CA LYS A 58 2.50 15.09 -6.39
C LYS A 58 1.63 14.45 -7.46
N ARG A 59 1.43 13.12 -7.39
CA ARG A 59 0.44 12.44 -8.24
C ARG A 59 -0.94 13.09 -8.02
N PRO A 60 -1.68 13.45 -9.08
CA PRO A 60 -3.08 13.88 -8.95
C PRO A 60 -3.88 12.78 -8.25
N ASP A 61 -4.75 13.17 -7.31
CA ASP A 61 -5.63 12.21 -6.67
C ASP A 61 -6.63 11.71 -7.74
N PRO A 62 -6.80 10.38 -7.92
CA PRO A 62 -7.69 9.85 -8.96
C PRO A 62 -9.15 10.13 -8.59
N ASP A 63 -9.94 10.52 -9.59
CA ASP A 63 -11.41 10.54 -9.50
C ASP A 63 -12.00 9.16 -9.84
N ALA A 64 -13.32 9.02 -9.72
CA ALA A 64 -14.02 7.75 -9.94
C ALA A 64 -13.86 7.22 -11.38
N GLU A 65 -13.62 8.10 -12.35
CA GLU A 65 -13.50 7.76 -13.78
C GLU A 65 -12.02 7.68 -14.22
N SER A 66 -11.07 7.84 -13.29
CA SER A 66 -9.65 7.85 -13.58
C SER A 66 -9.16 6.46 -13.96
N LEU A 67 -8.82 6.29 -15.24
CA LEU A 67 -8.14 5.10 -15.74
C LEU A 67 -6.61 5.22 -15.60
N PRO A 68 -5.87 4.10 -15.56
CA PRO A 68 -4.41 4.12 -15.60
C PRO A 68 -3.89 4.86 -16.84
N GLN A 69 -3.08 5.91 -16.64
CA GLN A 69 -2.39 6.62 -17.72
C GLN A 69 -1.01 5.99 -17.96
N ALA A 70 -0.79 5.46 -19.17
CA ALA A 70 0.54 5.02 -19.57
C ALA A 70 1.45 6.23 -19.78
N VAL A 71 2.58 6.28 -19.05
CA VAL A 71 3.62 7.29 -19.23
C VAL A 71 4.67 6.72 -20.18
N PRO A 72 4.86 7.28 -21.38
CA PRO A 72 5.87 6.80 -22.31
C PRO A 72 7.28 7.08 -21.77
N ASP A 73 8.18 6.12 -21.95
CA ASP A 73 9.59 6.28 -21.57
C ASP A 73 10.26 7.28 -22.54
N PRO A 74 10.90 8.36 -22.02
CA PRO A 74 11.56 9.36 -22.85
C PRO A 74 12.66 8.77 -23.77
N GLN A 75 13.27 7.65 -23.36
CA GLN A 75 14.37 7.00 -24.08
C GLN A 75 13.88 6.06 -25.20
N SER A 76 12.57 5.86 -25.34
CA SER A 76 12.00 5.04 -26.42
C SER A 76 11.91 5.76 -27.77
N ARG A 77 12.34 7.04 -27.84
CA ARG A 77 12.34 7.84 -29.07
C ARG A 77 13.72 7.79 -29.73
N ASP A 78 14.07 6.62 -30.25
CA ASP A 78 15.10 6.44 -31.28
C ASP A 78 14.66 5.33 -32.24
#